data_AF-A0A812MH89-F1
#
_entry.id   AF-A0A812MH89-F1
#
_cell.length_a   1.000
_cell.length_b   1.000
_cell.length_c   1.000
_cell.angle_alpha   90.00
_cell.angle_beta   90.00
_cell.angle_gamma   90.00
#
_symmetry.space_group_name_H-M   'P 1'
#
loop_
_entity.id
_entity.type
_entity.pdbx_description
1 polymer ?
#
loop_
_entity_poly.entity_id
_entity_poly.type
_entity_poly.pdbx_seq_one_letter_code
_entity_poly.pdbx_strand_id
1 'polypeptide(L)'
;MNSEAALPGFPTYGLPAGGLPLGTMPLVVPPGLVNFVDPACRSHTATQASQAPAPVLPHLPHEVLQYQYMQHALTAPLQQGFQIQQAQDSLDHAQQDDEDVKETIQELQARFKLDDRITRDLAGQMKKRSATCKDDLHALWEILGGARNPAGLLRVKLREMEDGIFRGTLTPDKDVEELAKKFSLDAQAAAKLAEVLSRRDDRKRDLRQIQKHLQLSNKPSSLVMLMLKDMRNGLPIRDPEYPPSVGSMAHKRGMKGRRSRSRTRRRKESPSSSPPLRSPPRSSGAGPDPKKAASARGPRPQTLLERFG
;
A
#
# COMPACT_ATOMS: atom_id res chain seq x y z
N MET A 1 19.77 9.84 64.56
CA MET A 1 19.65 10.84 63.47
C MET A 1 18.97 10.14 62.31
N ASN A 2 17.63 10.12 62.32
CA ASN A 2 16.81 9.46 61.30
C ASN A 2 16.31 10.55 60.35
N SER A 3 16.78 10.51 59.11
CA SER A 3 16.38 11.45 58.07
C SER A 3 15.16 10.89 57.33
N GLU A 4 14.02 11.51 57.60
CA GLU A 4 12.73 11.34 56.97
C GLU A 4 12.75 11.96 55.57
N ALA A 5 12.60 11.13 54.53
CA ALA A 5 12.55 11.59 53.14
C ALA A 5 11.08 11.62 52.67
N ALA A 6 10.53 12.82 52.57
CA ALA A 6 9.20 13.10 52.07
C ALA A 6 9.09 12.76 50.56
N LEU A 7 8.06 11.98 50.20
CA LEU A 7 7.70 11.68 48.82
C LEU A 7 6.79 12.78 48.25
N PRO A 8 6.97 13.19 46.97
CA PRO A 8 6.08 14.14 46.32
C PRO A 8 4.72 13.50 45.99
N GLY A 9 3.65 14.17 46.39
CA GLY A 9 2.26 13.74 46.21
C GLY A 9 1.84 13.67 44.74
N PHE A 10 1.09 12.62 44.42
CA PHE A 10 0.43 12.45 43.13
C PHE A 10 -0.86 13.28 43.07
N PRO A 11 -1.13 13.98 41.95
CA PRO A 11 -2.40 14.70 41.77
C PRO A 11 -3.56 13.70 41.61
N THR A 12 -4.50 13.78 42.54
CA THR A 12 -5.77 13.05 42.52
C THR A 12 -6.68 13.69 41.47
N TYR A 13 -6.89 13.02 40.34
CA TYR A 13 -7.90 13.44 39.36
C TYR A 13 -9.28 13.00 39.85
N GLY A 14 -10.06 13.96 40.34
CA GLY A 14 -11.47 13.77 40.67
C GLY A 14 -12.29 13.52 39.41
N LEU A 15 -12.99 12.39 39.37
CA LEU A 15 -14.02 12.09 38.38
C LEU A 15 -15.29 12.89 38.70
N PRO A 16 -15.85 13.67 37.77
CA PRO A 16 -17.16 14.28 37.98
C PRO A 16 -18.26 13.23 37.88
N ALA A 17 -18.97 13.03 38.99
CA ALA A 17 -20.22 12.28 39.04
C ALA A 17 -21.32 13.10 38.33
N GLY A 18 -21.45 12.93 37.02
CA GLY A 18 -22.54 13.46 36.21
C GLY A 18 -23.57 12.39 35.93
N GLY A 19 -24.64 12.35 36.73
CA GLY A 19 -25.83 11.54 36.46
C GLY A 19 -26.54 12.07 35.22
N LEU A 20 -26.75 11.20 34.22
CA LEU A 20 -27.60 11.51 33.07
C LEU A 20 -29.04 11.09 33.39
N PRO A 21 -30.04 11.96 33.16
CA PRO A 21 -31.44 11.59 33.33
C PRO A 21 -31.88 10.64 32.21
N LEU A 22 -32.56 9.56 32.61
CA LEU A 22 -33.37 8.74 31.72
C LEU A 22 -34.50 9.60 31.12
N GLY A 23 -34.25 10.15 29.93
CA GLY A 23 -35.27 10.75 29.08
C GLY A 23 -35.80 9.73 28.10
N THR A 24 -36.97 9.17 28.39
CA THR A 24 -37.83 8.42 27.46
C THR A 24 -38.26 9.35 26.33
N MET A 25 -37.63 9.22 25.16
CA MET A 25 -38.08 9.91 23.95
C MET A 25 -39.13 9.05 23.22
N PRO A 26 -40.28 9.62 22.83
CA PRO A 26 -41.29 8.92 22.06
C PRO A 26 -40.82 8.70 20.61
N LEU A 27 -41.02 7.46 20.16
CA LEU A 27 -40.70 6.95 18.83
C LEU A 27 -41.74 7.50 17.83
N VAL A 28 -41.47 8.68 17.25
CA VAL A 28 -42.22 9.19 16.09
C VAL A 28 -41.63 8.55 14.84
N VAL A 29 -42.31 7.52 14.33
CA VAL A 29 -42.02 6.90 13.04
C VAL A 29 -42.69 7.75 11.96
N PRO A 30 -41.94 8.39 11.04
CA PRO A 30 -42.54 9.04 9.88
C PRO A 30 -43.03 7.99 8.88
N PRO A 31 -44.30 8.04 8.44
CA PRO A 31 -44.76 7.25 7.31
C PRO A 31 -44.42 7.98 6.00
N GLY A 32 -43.58 7.35 5.18
CA GLY A 32 -43.38 7.78 3.79
C GLY A 32 -41.94 8.07 3.42
N LEU A 33 -41.17 7.01 3.15
CA LEU A 33 -40.10 7.10 2.17
C LEU A 33 -40.32 6.02 1.11
N VAL A 34 -40.99 6.51 0.06
CA VAL A 34 -40.95 5.99 -1.29
C VAL A 34 -39.54 5.55 -1.69
N ASN A 35 -39.48 4.42 -2.39
CA ASN A 35 -38.31 3.84 -3.02
C ASN A 35 -37.52 4.91 -3.81
N PHE A 36 -36.47 5.47 -3.20
CA PHE A 36 -35.48 6.26 -3.93
C PHE A 36 -34.41 5.30 -4.44
N VAL A 37 -34.73 4.63 -5.54
CA VAL A 37 -33.75 3.90 -6.35
C VAL A 37 -32.93 4.96 -7.06
N ASP A 38 -31.73 5.20 -6.55
CA ASP A 38 -30.73 6.07 -7.18
C ASP A 38 -30.30 5.45 -8.52
N PRO A 39 -30.61 6.04 -9.69
CA PRO A 39 -30.26 5.51 -11.00
C PRO A 39 -28.95 6.13 -11.50
N ALA A 40 -27.98 6.34 -10.61
CA ALA A 40 -26.76 7.09 -10.90
C ALA A 40 -25.52 6.18 -10.96
N CYS A 41 -25.55 5.17 -11.83
CA CYS A 41 -24.35 4.50 -12.37
C CYS A 41 -24.70 3.77 -13.68
N ARG A 42 -25.32 4.51 -14.61
CA ARG A 42 -25.35 4.09 -16.02
C ARG A 42 -23.96 4.32 -16.59
N SER A 43 -23.20 3.24 -16.75
CA SER A 43 -22.02 3.21 -17.60
C SER A 43 -22.45 3.60 -19.03
N HIS A 44 -22.11 4.82 -19.40
CA HIS A 44 -22.25 5.30 -20.76
C HIS A 44 -21.21 4.59 -21.64
N THR A 45 -21.55 3.42 -22.21
CA THR A 45 -21.00 3.02 -23.50
C THR A 45 -21.72 3.85 -24.55
N ALA A 46 -21.27 5.10 -24.68
CA ALA A 46 -21.62 5.96 -25.80
C ALA A 46 -21.00 5.35 -27.07
N THR A 47 -21.72 4.40 -27.69
CA THR A 47 -21.55 4.08 -29.09
C THR A 47 -22.02 5.33 -29.83
N GLN A 48 -21.07 6.23 -30.07
CA GLN A 48 -21.23 7.40 -30.90
C GLN A 48 -21.45 6.91 -32.34
N ALA A 49 -22.70 6.58 -32.64
CA ALA A 49 -23.15 6.37 -34.00
C ALA A 49 -23.07 7.72 -34.70
N SER A 50 -21.95 7.95 -35.39
CA SER A 50 -21.84 8.98 -36.41
C SER A 50 -23.05 8.87 -37.34
N GLN A 51 -23.97 9.82 -37.20
CA GLN A 51 -24.99 10.07 -38.21
C GLN A 51 -24.27 10.49 -39.49
N ALA A 52 -24.07 9.52 -40.37
CA ALA A 52 -23.73 9.81 -41.75
C ALA A 52 -24.92 10.53 -42.40
N PRO A 53 -24.68 11.57 -43.22
CA PRO A 53 -25.74 12.25 -43.96
C PRO A 53 -26.44 11.25 -44.90
N ALA A 54 -27.77 11.23 -44.85
CA ALA A 54 -28.59 10.34 -45.66
C ALA A 54 -28.27 10.53 -47.16
N PRO A 55 -27.89 9.47 -47.89
CA PRO A 55 -27.76 9.56 -49.34
C PRO A 55 -29.16 9.73 -49.94
N VAL A 56 -29.35 10.82 -50.69
CA VAL A 56 -30.54 11.06 -51.50
C VAL A 56 -30.60 9.97 -52.57
N LEU A 57 -31.50 9.00 -52.39
CA LEU A 57 -31.65 7.86 -53.29
C LEU A 57 -32.43 8.27 -54.56
N PRO A 58 -31.92 7.96 -55.77
CA PRO A 58 -32.70 8.07 -56.99
C PRO A 58 -33.86 7.07 -56.99
N HIS A 59 -34.99 7.53 -57.53
CA HIS A 59 -36.25 6.80 -57.67
C HIS A 59 -36.04 5.44 -58.36
N LEU A 60 -35.95 4.38 -57.56
CA LEU A 60 -35.84 3.00 -58.03
C LEU A 60 -37.24 2.44 -58.34
N PRO A 61 -37.38 1.64 -59.41
CA PRO A 61 -38.65 1.04 -59.81
C PRO A 61 -39.18 0.10 -58.73
N HIS A 62 -40.51 0.13 -58.56
CA HIS A 62 -41.25 -0.46 -57.43
C HIS A 62 -40.97 -1.96 -57.18
N GLU A 63 -40.52 -2.71 -58.19
CA GLU A 63 -40.24 -4.14 -58.06
C GLU A 63 -39.01 -4.48 -57.20
N VAL A 64 -38.02 -3.59 -57.06
CA VAL A 64 -36.81 -3.90 -56.28
C VAL A 64 -37.06 -3.81 -54.76
N LEU A 65 -38.07 -3.05 -54.32
CA LEU A 65 -38.43 -2.89 -52.91
C LEU A 65 -39.02 -4.17 -52.29
N GLN A 66 -39.71 -5.00 -53.07
CA GLN A 66 -40.27 -6.25 -52.56
C GLN A 66 -39.19 -7.29 -52.22
N TYR A 67 -38.13 -7.37 -53.04
CA TYR A 67 -37.04 -8.30 -52.79
C TYR A 67 -36.21 -7.93 -51.56
N GLN A 68 -36.03 -6.64 -51.27
CA GLN A 68 -35.31 -6.20 -50.09
C GLN A 68 -36.09 -6.51 -48.79
N TYR A 69 -37.42 -6.31 -48.78
CA TYR A 69 -38.28 -6.71 -47.66
C TYR A 69 -38.25 -8.22 -47.39
N MET A 70 -38.16 -9.04 -48.44
CA MET A 70 -38.07 -10.50 -48.28
C MET A 70 -36.69 -10.96 -47.76
N GLN A 71 -35.61 -10.23 -48.07
CA GLN A 71 -34.27 -10.56 -47.53
C GLN A 71 -34.11 -10.22 -46.04
N HIS A 72 -34.71 -9.12 -45.56
CA HIS A 72 -34.67 -8.76 -44.13
C HIS A 72 -35.53 -9.68 -43.26
N ALA A 73 -36.65 -10.19 -43.78
CA ALA A 73 -37.52 -11.12 -43.07
C ALA A 73 -36.85 -12.47 -42.77
N LEU A 74 -35.88 -12.90 -43.60
CA LEU A 74 -35.13 -14.13 -43.38
C LEU A 74 -33.90 -13.96 -42.47
N THR A 75 -33.39 -12.74 -42.28
CA THR A 75 -32.19 -12.49 -41.46
C THR A 75 -32.47 -12.09 -40.00
N ALA A 76 -33.66 -11.54 -39.71
CA ALA A 76 -34.06 -11.15 -38.36
C ALA A 76 -34.05 -12.27 -37.29
N PRO A 77 -34.54 -13.51 -37.54
CA PRO A 77 -34.59 -14.54 -36.49
C PRO A 77 -33.20 -15.10 -36.13
N LEU A 78 -32.23 -15.03 -37.04
CA LEU A 78 -30.87 -15.53 -36.81
C LEU A 78 -30.07 -14.61 -35.87
N GLN A 79 -30.33 -13.30 -35.92
CA GLN A 79 -29.64 -12.33 -35.07
C GLN A 79 -30.13 -12.39 -33.62
N GLN A 80 -31.41 -12.77 -33.40
CA GLN A 80 -32.01 -12.87 -32.07
C GLN A 80 -31.48 -14.09 -31.30
N GLY A 81 -31.24 -15.22 -31.98
CA GLY A 81 -30.64 -16.41 -31.37
C GLY A 81 -29.24 -16.17 -30.81
N PHE A 82 -28.42 -15.36 -31.50
CA PHE A 82 -27.05 -15.07 -31.07
C PHE A 82 -26.99 -14.21 -29.79
N GLN A 83 -27.94 -13.29 -29.61
CA GLN A 83 -28.02 -12.48 -28.38
C GLN A 83 -28.48 -13.30 -27.17
N ILE A 84 -29.44 -14.22 -27.36
CA ILE A 84 -29.91 -15.10 -26.29
C ILE A 84 -28.77 -15.99 -25.80
N GLN A 85 -27.94 -16.50 -26.72
CA GLN A 85 -26.82 -17.37 -26.37
C GLN A 85 -25.75 -16.63 -25.57
N GLN A 86 -25.37 -15.41 -25.96
CA GLN A 86 -24.43 -14.60 -25.16
C GLN A 86 -24.96 -14.27 -23.75
N ALA A 87 -26.26 -14.02 -23.62
CA ALA A 87 -26.86 -13.77 -22.31
C ALA A 87 -26.84 -15.01 -21.40
N GLN A 88 -27.01 -16.21 -21.97
CA GLN A 88 -26.91 -17.47 -21.23
C GLN A 88 -25.47 -17.74 -20.77
N ASP A 89 -24.48 -17.60 -21.65
CA ASP A 89 -23.05 -17.81 -21.30
C ASP A 89 -22.60 -16.87 -20.17
N SER A 90 -23.13 -15.64 -20.15
CA SER A 90 -22.85 -14.65 -19.10
C SER A 90 -23.36 -15.06 -17.72
N LEU A 91 -24.51 -15.73 -17.67
CA LEU A 91 -25.12 -16.19 -16.41
C LEU A 91 -24.38 -17.40 -15.85
N ASP A 92 -23.98 -18.33 -16.71
CA ASP A 92 -23.25 -19.53 -16.30
C ASP A 92 -21.86 -19.17 -15.72
N HIS A 93 -21.16 -18.18 -16.30
CA HIS A 93 -19.89 -17.70 -15.74
C HIS A 93 -20.04 -17.03 -14.37
N ALA A 94 -21.09 -16.25 -14.15
CA ALA A 94 -21.34 -15.62 -12.86
C ALA A 94 -21.64 -16.65 -11.75
N GLN A 95 -22.34 -17.74 -12.09
CA GLN A 95 -22.59 -18.83 -11.15
C GLN A 95 -21.32 -19.61 -10.81
N GLN A 96 -20.45 -19.83 -11.80
CA GLN A 96 -19.20 -20.55 -11.59
C GLN A 96 -18.25 -19.77 -10.67
N ASP A 97 -18.14 -18.46 -10.84
CA ASP A 97 -17.34 -17.60 -9.95
C ASP A 97 -17.84 -17.64 -8.49
N ASP A 98 -19.15 -17.72 -8.27
CA ASP A 98 -19.75 -17.82 -6.94
C ASP A 98 -19.44 -19.17 -6.25
N GLU A 99 -19.40 -20.27 -7.00
CA GLU A 99 -19.04 -21.58 -6.47
C GLU A 99 -17.54 -21.65 -6.12
N ASP A 100 -16.65 -21.16 -6.99
CA ASP A 100 -15.20 -21.09 -6.73
C ASP A 100 -14.90 -20.32 -5.43
N VAL A 101 -15.62 -19.23 -5.20
CA VAL A 101 -15.52 -18.41 -3.97
C VAL A 101 -15.97 -19.20 -2.75
N LYS A 102 -17.07 -19.95 -2.84
CA LYS A 102 -17.56 -20.78 -1.72
C LYS A 102 -16.56 -21.89 -1.38
N GLU A 103 -16.00 -22.56 -2.38
CA GLU A 103 -14.98 -23.60 -2.18
C GLU A 103 -13.75 -23.04 -1.48
N THR A 104 -13.25 -21.88 -1.92
CA THR A 104 -12.11 -21.20 -1.29
C THR A 104 -12.39 -20.80 0.16
N ILE A 105 -13.61 -20.34 0.47
CA ILE A 105 -14.04 -20.02 1.84
C ILE A 105 -14.09 -21.29 2.71
N GLN A 106 -14.59 -22.41 2.17
CA GLN A 106 -14.61 -23.69 2.88
C GLN A 106 -13.19 -24.20 3.15
N GLU A 107 -12.26 -24.02 2.21
CA GLU A 107 -10.85 -24.37 2.40
C GLU A 107 -10.21 -23.52 3.52
N LEU A 108 -10.47 -22.20 3.52
CA LEU A 108 -10.08 -21.27 4.60
C LEU A 108 -10.63 -21.74 5.95
N GLN A 109 -11.90 -22.11 5.99
CA GLN A 109 -12.55 -22.61 7.19
C GLN A 109 -11.86 -23.86 7.73
N ALA A 110 -11.62 -24.85 6.86
CA ALA A 110 -10.98 -26.11 7.23
C ALA A 110 -9.53 -25.90 7.70
N ARG A 111 -8.74 -25.09 6.97
CA ARG A 111 -7.33 -24.84 7.25
C ARG A 111 -7.10 -24.12 8.58
N PHE A 112 -7.90 -23.10 8.86
CA PHE A 112 -7.73 -22.25 10.05
C PHE A 112 -8.70 -22.56 11.19
N LYS A 113 -9.57 -23.58 11.02
CA LYS A 113 -10.59 -24.01 11.98
C LYS A 113 -11.51 -22.86 12.40
N LEU A 114 -12.08 -22.17 11.40
CA LEU A 114 -12.94 -21.02 11.62
C LEU A 114 -14.34 -21.46 12.04
N ASP A 115 -14.95 -20.73 12.98
CA ASP A 115 -16.35 -20.93 13.37
C ASP A 115 -17.30 -20.64 12.20
N ASP A 116 -18.37 -21.42 12.06
CA ASP A 116 -19.40 -21.23 11.02
C ASP A 116 -19.98 -19.81 10.98
N ARG A 117 -20.05 -19.16 12.14
CA ARG A 117 -20.50 -17.77 12.24
C ARG A 117 -19.57 -16.81 11.50
N ILE A 118 -18.26 -16.94 11.70
CA ILE A 118 -17.26 -16.10 11.03
C ILE A 118 -17.22 -16.40 9.54
N THR A 119 -17.34 -17.69 9.16
CA THR A 119 -17.41 -18.12 7.76
C THR A 119 -18.62 -17.50 7.05
N ARG A 120 -19.78 -17.44 7.70
CA ARG A 120 -20.99 -16.78 7.17
C ARG A 120 -20.79 -15.29 7.00
N ASP A 121 -20.16 -14.63 7.97
CA ASP A 121 -19.86 -13.19 7.90
C ASP A 121 -18.87 -12.91 6.75
N LEU A 122 -17.86 -13.76 6.56
CA LEU A 122 -16.92 -13.68 5.43
C LEU A 122 -17.63 -13.86 4.09
N ALA A 123 -18.48 -14.87 3.94
CA ALA A 123 -19.27 -15.07 2.73
C ALA A 123 -20.18 -13.86 2.43
N GLY A 124 -20.75 -13.24 3.46
CA GLY A 124 -21.51 -12.00 3.33
C GLY A 124 -20.66 -10.84 2.81
N GLN A 125 -19.43 -10.68 3.29
CA GLN A 125 -18.51 -9.64 2.82
C GLN A 125 -18.02 -9.89 1.38
N MET A 126 -17.74 -11.14 1.01
CA MET A 126 -17.32 -11.49 -0.34
C MET A 126 -18.41 -11.18 -1.39
N LYS A 127 -19.68 -11.42 -1.05
CA LYS A 127 -20.82 -11.02 -1.91
C LYS A 127 -20.94 -9.50 -2.09
N LYS A 128 -20.66 -8.72 -1.05
CA LYS A 128 -20.68 -7.24 -1.14
C LYS A 128 -19.53 -6.71 -2.00
N ARG A 129 -18.41 -7.43 -2.05
CA ARG A 129 -17.16 -7.04 -2.73
C ARG A 129 -16.86 -7.93 -3.93
N SER A 130 -17.86 -8.24 -4.76
CA SER A 130 -17.73 -9.15 -5.91
C SER A 130 -16.57 -8.79 -6.84
N ALA A 131 -16.27 -7.49 -7.01
CA ALA A 131 -15.19 -7.00 -7.86
C ALA A 131 -13.77 -7.34 -7.36
N THR A 132 -13.55 -7.48 -6.05
CA THR A 132 -12.22 -7.74 -5.44
C THR A 132 -12.18 -9.05 -4.66
N CYS A 133 -13.18 -9.90 -4.81
CA CYS A 133 -13.39 -11.09 -3.98
C CYS A 133 -12.19 -12.06 -4.02
N LYS A 134 -11.70 -12.40 -5.22
CA LYS A 134 -10.59 -13.36 -5.39
C LYS A 134 -9.28 -12.84 -4.77
N ASP A 135 -8.98 -11.56 -4.98
CA ASP A 135 -7.80 -10.91 -4.39
C ASP A 135 -7.90 -10.82 -2.86
N ASP A 136 -9.07 -10.41 -2.36
CA ASP A 136 -9.34 -10.30 -0.93
C ASP A 136 -9.15 -11.66 -0.22
N LEU A 137 -9.64 -12.76 -0.81
CA LEU A 137 -9.44 -14.13 -0.28
C LEU A 137 -7.98 -14.54 -0.28
N HIS A 138 -7.23 -14.24 -1.36
CA HIS A 138 -5.81 -14.56 -1.44
C HIS A 138 -5.01 -13.81 -0.37
N ALA A 139 -5.27 -12.52 -0.11
CA ALA A 139 -4.58 -11.85 1.00
C ALA A 139 -5.03 -12.30 2.37
N LEU A 140 -6.31 -12.65 2.57
CA LEU A 140 -6.74 -13.25 3.82
C LEU A 140 -5.97 -14.54 4.09
N TRP A 141 -5.73 -15.37 3.08
CA TRP A 141 -4.92 -16.57 3.19
C TRP A 141 -3.51 -16.28 3.71
N GLU A 142 -2.81 -15.33 3.07
CA GLU A 142 -1.45 -14.93 3.44
C GLU A 142 -1.39 -14.32 4.85
N ILE A 143 -2.33 -13.42 5.18
CA ILE A 143 -2.40 -12.73 6.47
C ILE A 143 -2.67 -13.72 7.60
N LEU A 144 -3.59 -14.68 7.39
CA LEU A 144 -3.96 -15.68 8.39
C LEU A 144 -2.87 -16.74 8.56
N GLY A 145 -2.11 -17.06 7.51
CA GLY A 145 -0.98 -18.00 7.57
C GLY A 145 0.11 -17.61 8.57
N GLY A 146 0.31 -16.30 8.81
CA GLY A 146 1.29 -15.80 9.77
C GLY A 146 0.75 -15.51 11.18
N ALA A 147 -0.56 -15.67 11.41
CA ALA A 147 -1.21 -15.21 12.64
C ALA A 147 -1.18 -16.25 13.78
N ARG A 148 -0.90 -15.79 15.02
CA ARG A 148 -1.00 -16.66 16.22
C ARG A 148 -2.44 -17.09 16.53
N ASN A 149 -3.42 -16.25 16.19
CA ASN A 149 -4.85 -16.52 16.35
C ASN A 149 -5.59 -16.07 15.07
N PRO A 150 -5.79 -16.98 14.10
CA PRO A 150 -6.36 -16.62 12.81
C PRO A 150 -7.83 -16.19 12.91
N ALA A 151 -8.65 -16.87 13.72
CA ALA A 151 -10.07 -16.53 13.88
C ALA A 151 -10.29 -15.11 14.44
N GLY A 152 -9.51 -14.73 15.45
CA GLY A 152 -9.56 -13.38 16.01
C GLY A 152 -9.12 -12.30 15.01
N LEU A 153 -8.03 -12.58 14.26
CA LEU A 153 -7.53 -11.65 13.24
C LEU A 153 -8.51 -11.50 12.06
N LEU A 154 -9.16 -12.58 11.64
CA LEU A 154 -10.16 -12.54 10.58
C LEU A 154 -11.32 -11.62 10.94
N ARG A 155 -11.82 -11.64 12.18
CA ARG A 155 -12.88 -10.71 12.61
C ARG A 155 -12.47 -9.24 12.50
N VAL A 156 -11.20 -8.93 12.80
CA VAL A 156 -10.66 -7.57 12.61
C VAL A 156 -10.66 -7.21 11.12
N LYS A 157 -10.26 -8.14 10.25
CA LYS A 157 -10.28 -7.93 8.79
C LYS A 157 -11.68 -7.81 8.20
N LEU A 158 -12.66 -8.55 8.71
CA LEU A 158 -14.06 -8.38 8.33
C LEU A 158 -14.58 -6.99 8.70
N ARG A 159 -14.22 -6.46 9.87
CA ARG A 159 -14.56 -5.08 10.24
C ARG A 159 -13.86 -4.06 9.34
N GLU A 160 -12.59 -4.25 9.01
CA GLU A 160 -11.89 -3.39 8.03
C GLU A 160 -12.54 -3.44 6.64
N MET A 161 -13.10 -4.59 6.23
CA MET A 161 -13.87 -4.72 4.98
C MET A 161 -15.19 -3.97 5.04
N GLU A 162 -15.90 -4.02 6.17
CA GLU A 162 -17.14 -3.26 6.43
C GLU A 162 -16.89 -1.76 6.39
N ASP A 163 -15.78 -1.31 6.96
CA ASP A 163 -15.37 0.09 6.96
C ASP A 163 -14.81 0.55 5.60
N GLY A 164 -14.64 -0.37 4.63
CA GLY A 164 -14.03 -0.09 3.33
C GLY A 164 -12.53 0.21 3.38
N ILE A 165 -11.87 -0.09 4.51
CA ILE A 165 -10.44 0.16 4.74
C ILE A 165 -9.58 -1.02 4.24
N PHE A 166 -10.16 -2.23 4.18
CA PHE A 166 -9.45 -3.41 3.71
C PHE A 166 -9.12 -3.34 2.22
N ARG A 167 -7.83 -3.46 1.88
CA ARG A 167 -7.31 -3.31 0.51
C ARG A 167 -6.88 -4.60 -0.20
N GLY A 168 -7.22 -5.77 0.33
CA GLY A 168 -7.12 -7.03 -0.42
C GLY A 168 -5.73 -7.51 -0.77
N THR A 169 -4.69 -6.71 -0.66
CA THR A 169 -3.29 -7.11 -0.75
C THR A 169 -2.45 -6.09 0.01
N LEU A 170 -1.53 -6.56 0.85
CA LEU A 170 -0.50 -5.73 1.48
C LEU A 170 0.60 -5.36 0.48
N THR A 171 0.45 -5.68 -0.82
CA THR A 171 1.42 -5.29 -1.82
C THR A 171 1.51 -3.77 -1.84
N PRO A 172 2.67 -3.22 -1.42
CA PRO A 172 2.86 -1.78 -1.50
C PRO A 172 2.69 -1.36 -2.96
N ASP A 173 2.17 -0.15 -3.19
CA ASP A 173 2.13 0.44 -4.53
C ASP A 173 3.47 0.21 -5.25
N LYS A 174 3.44 -0.05 -6.58
CA LYS A 174 4.67 -0.30 -7.36
C LYS A 174 5.76 0.73 -7.10
N ASP A 175 5.38 2.01 -6.98
CA ASP A 175 6.31 3.11 -6.64
C ASP A 175 6.95 2.96 -5.24
N VAL A 176 6.17 2.49 -4.25
CA VAL A 176 6.64 2.23 -2.88
C VAL A 176 7.51 0.97 -2.85
N GLU A 177 7.18 -0.06 -3.63
CA GLU A 177 7.99 -1.27 -3.79
C GLU A 177 9.35 -0.95 -4.41
N GLU A 178 9.38 -0.12 -5.46
CA GLU A 178 10.62 0.38 -6.07
C GLU A 178 11.48 1.16 -5.07
N LEU A 179 10.87 2.03 -4.25
CA LEU A 179 11.57 2.72 -3.17
C LEU A 179 12.10 1.75 -2.11
N ALA A 180 11.30 0.77 -1.71
CA ALA A 180 11.67 -0.23 -0.74
C ALA A 180 12.89 -1.04 -1.21
N LYS A 181 12.89 -1.47 -2.47
CA LYS A 181 14.03 -2.16 -3.09
C LYS A 181 15.25 -1.26 -3.22
N LYS A 182 15.07 -0.02 -3.67
CA LYS A 182 16.17 0.94 -3.92
C LYS A 182 16.91 1.38 -2.66
N PHE A 183 16.19 1.53 -1.55
CA PHE A 183 16.75 1.97 -0.27
C PHE A 183 16.83 0.85 0.78
N SER A 184 16.50 -0.38 0.41
CA SER A 184 16.42 -1.53 1.32
C SER A 184 15.55 -1.22 2.55
N LEU A 185 14.33 -0.73 2.32
CA LEU A 185 13.36 -0.51 3.39
C LEU A 185 12.86 -1.85 3.92
N ASP A 186 12.70 -1.93 5.24
CA ASP A 186 12.10 -3.10 5.87
C ASP A 186 10.64 -3.24 5.44
N ALA A 187 10.16 -4.49 5.34
CA ALA A 187 8.79 -4.78 4.90
C ALA A 187 7.73 -4.01 5.73
N GLN A 188 7.95 -3.88 7.04
CA GLN A 188 7.06 -3.13 7.92
C GLN A 188 7.03 -1.63 7.61
N ALA A 189 8.19 -1.03 7.27
CA ALA A 189 8.27 0.38 6.92
C ALA A 189 7.60 0.64 5.56
N ALA A 190 7.82 -0.24 4.58
CA ALA A 190 7.19 -0.16 3.26
C ALA A 190 5.66 -0.29 3.35
N ALA A 191 5.14 -1.26 4.11
CA ALA A 191 3.70 -1.45 4.31
C ALA A 191 3.04 -0.22 4.97
N LYS A 192 3.64 0.31 6.05
CA LYS A 192 3.14 1.52 6.71
C LYS A 192 3.23 2.76 5.81
N LEU A 193 4.25 2.84 4.97
CA LEU A 193 4.39 3.92 4.01
C LEU A 193 3.28 3.87 2.95
N ALA A 194 3.00 2.71 2.38
CA ALA A 194 1.89 2.51 1.46
C ALA A 194 0.54 2.88 2.11
N GLU A 195 0.31 2.46 3.36
CA GLU A 195 -0.90 2.79 4.11
C GLU A 195 -1.07 4.31 4.24
N VAL A 196 -0.05 5.03 4.69
CA VAL A 196 -0.14 6.48 4.92
C VAL A 196 -0.28 7.25 3.61
N LEU A 197 0.42 6.83 2.55
CA LEU A 197 0.30 7.45 1.22
C LEU A 197 -1.07 7.24 0.58
N SER A 198 -1.75 6.13 0.88
CA SER A 198 -3.10 5.86 0.35
C SER A 198 -4.16 6.83 0.87
N ARG A 199 -3.89 7.54 1.97
CA ARG A 199 -4.79 8.52 2.58
C ARG A 199 -4.54 9.96 2.12
N ARG A 200 -3.53 10.21 1.28
CA ARG A 200 -3.16 11.56 0.81
C ARG A 200 -3.36 11.69 -0.70
N ASP A 201 -3.81 12.87 -1.12
CA ASP A 201 -4.02 13.18 -2.55
C ASP A 201 -2.68 13.35 -3.30
N ASP A 202 -1.68 13.94 -2.64
CA ASP A 202 -0.38 14.33 -3.21
C ASP A 202 0.68 13.20 -3.22
N ARG A 203 0.28 11.95 -3.46
CA ARG A 203 1.15 10.75 -3.35
C ARG A 203 2.48 10.89 -4.11
N LYS A 204 2.45 11.33 -5.36
CA LYS A 204 3.65 11.45 -6.22
C LYS A 204 4.65 12.50 -5.68
N ARG A 205 4.14 13.58 -5.07
CA ARG A 205 4.96 14.65 -4.51
C ARG A 205 5.66 14.16 -3.24
N ASP A 206 4.91 13.52 -2.35
CA ASP A 206 5.44 12.96 -1.11
C ASP A 206 6.52 11.90 -1.38
N LEU A 207 6.28 10.99 -2.33
CA LEU A 207 7.27 9.98 -2.73
C LEU A 207 8.60 10.60 -3.18
N ARG A 208 8.55 11.68 -3.97
CA ARG A 208 9.75 12.42 -4.39
C ARG A 208 10.48 13.05 -3.20
N GLN A 209 9.75 13.62 -2.25
CA GLN A 209 10.34 14.23 -1.06
C GLN A 209 10.97 13.19 -0.13
N ILE A 210 10.25 12.08 0.13
CA ILE A 210 10.79 10.93 0.89
C ILE A 210 12.06 10.42 0.22
N GLN A 211 12.06 10.27 -1.11
CA GLN A 211 13.24 9.82 -1.85
C GLN A 211 14.44 10.76 -1.66
N LYS A 212 14.25 12.09 -1.53
CA LYS A 212 15.34 13.03 -1.21
C LYS A 212 15.92 12.75 0.18
N HIS A 213 15.06 12.59 1.18
CA HIS A 213 15.44 12.27 2.56
C HIS A 213 16.21 10.94 2.66
N LEU A 214 15.73 9.89 2.00
CA LEU A 214 16.37 8.57 2.02
C LEU A 214 17.75 8.55 1.36
N GLN A 215 18.01 9.43 0.39
CA GLN A 215 19.35 9.54 -0.22
C GLN A 215 20.41 10.09 0.74
N LEU A 216 19.99 10.88 1.73
CA LEU A 216 20.87 11.55 2.69
C LEU A 216 21.07 10.74 3.97
N SER A 217 20.18 9.79 4.25
CA SER A 217 20.21 8.93 5.43
C SER A 217 21.04 7.66 5.22
N ASN A 218 21.61 7.14 6.31
CA ASN A 218 22.19 5.80 6.39
C ASN A 218 21.26 4.78 7.06
N LYS A 219 20.10 5.23 7.56
CA LYS A 219 19.07 4.41 8.23
C LYS A 219 17.70 4.76 7.63
N PRO A 220 17.41 4.29 6.40
CA PRO A 220 16.24 4.72 5.66
C PRO A 220 14.94 4.27 6.33
N SER A 221 14.83 3.02 6.81
CA SER A 221 13.63 2.53 7.50
C SER A 221 13.25 3.35 8.73
N SER A 222 14.21 3.67 9.61
CA SER A 222 13.96 4.48 10.80
C SER A 222 13.55 5.91 10.45
N LEU A 223 14.14 6.49 9.40
CA LEU A 223 13.78 7.83 8.95
C LEU A 223 12.36 7.87 8.38
N VAL A 224 11.97 6.89 7.56
CA VAL A 224 10.58 6.76 7.09
C VAL A 224 9.64 6.74 8.29
N MET A 225 9.89 5.91 9.30
CA MET A 225 9.03 5.81 10.48
C MET A 225 8.84 7.13 11.23
N LEU A 226 9.88 7.99 11.30
CA LEU A 226 9.75 9.33 11.87
C LEU A 226 8.85 10.22 10.99
N MET A 227 9.06 10.21 9.67
CA MET A 227 8.26 11.01 8.73
C MET A 227 6.80 10.56 8.66
N LEU A 228 6.52 9.27 8.83
CA LEU A 228 5.15 8.75 8.86
C LEU A 228 4.32 9.37 9.98
N LYS A 229 4.95 9.75 11.12
CA LYS A 229 4.26 10.46 12.21
C LYS A 229 3.75 11.81 11.73
N ASP A 230 4.59 12.57 11.02
CA ASP A 230 4.23 13.89 10.51
C ASP A 230 3.19 13.81 9.39
N MET A 231 3.32 12.83 8.49
CA MET A 231 2.35 12.60 7.42
C MET A 231 0.96 12.21 7.95
N ARG A 232 0.90 11.40 9.01
CA ARG A 232 -0.37 11.05 9.68
C ARG A 232 -1.06 12.25 10.32
N ASN A 233 -0.29 13.25 10.75
CA ASN A 233 -0.82 14.53 11.25
C ASN A 233 -1.21 15.49 10.11
N GLY A 234 -1.11 15.05 8.85
CA GLY A 234 -1.39 15.89 7.68
C GLY A 234 -0.29 16.90 7.35
N LEU A 235 0.86 16.86 8.03
CA LEU A 235 1.93 17.82 7.78
C LEU A 235 2.60 17.53 6.42
N PRO A 236 2.92 18.57 5.62
CA PRO A 236 3.68 18.39 4.40
C PRO A 236 5.11 17.98 4.74
N ILE A 237 5.70 17.13 3.90
CA ILE A 237 7.08 16.70 4.08
C ILE A 237 7.99 17.88 3.74
N ARG A 238 8.76 18.35 4.73
CA ARG A 238 9.73 19.43 4.56
C ARG A 238 10.90 18.97 3.68
N ASP A 239 11.58 19.90 3.01
CA ASP A 239 12.82 19.55 2.31
C ASP A 239 13.94 19.21 3.32
N PRO A 240 14.89 18.33 2.97
CA PRO A 240 15.96 17.94 3.87
C PRO A 240 16.95 19.09 4.10
N GLU A 241 17.08 19.54 5.35
CA GLU A 241 18.05 20.57 5.76
C GLU A 241 19.40 19.99 6.21
N TYR A 242 19.48 18.66 6.36
CA TYR A 242 20.67 18.00 6.91
C TYR A 242 21.69 17.64 5.82
N PRO A 243 23.00 17.76 6.10
CA PRO A 243 24.04 17.34 5.17
C PRO A 243 24.02 15.81 4.97
N PRO A 244 24.54 15.29 3.84
CA PRO A 244 24.61 13.85 3.59
C PRO A 244 25.37 13.11 4.70
N SER A 245 24.70 12.17 5.37
CA SER A 245 25.34 11.34 6.40
C SER A 245 26.48 10.52 5.79
N VAL A 246 27.56 10.31 6.56
CA VAL A 246 28.67 9.45 6.14
C VAL A 246 28.13 8.03 5.86
N GLY A 247 28.43 7.52 4.66
CA GLY A 247 27.95 6.22 4.20
C GLY A 247 26.58 6.21 3.50
N SER A 248 25.86 7.34 3.49
CA SER A 248 24.63 7.51 2.70
C SER A 248 24.88 7.34 1.19
N MET A 249 23.82 7.11 0.42
CA MET A 249 23.92 7.01 -1.05
C MET A 249 24.48 8.30 -1.66
N ALA A 250 24.04 9.47 -1.18
CA ALA A 250 24.58 10.76 -1.62
C ALA A 250 26.07 10.90 -1.32
N HIS A 251 26.51 10.51 -0.12
CA HIS A 251 27.94 10.53 0.25
C HIS A 251 28.77 9.58 -0.63
N LYS A 252 28.29 8.35 -0.86
CA LYS A 252 28.96 7.37 -1.75
C LYS A 252 29.08 7.88 -3.19
N ARG A 253 28.03 8.55 -3.71
CA ARG A 253 28.03 9.14 -5.05
C ARG A 253 29.03 10.29 -5.18
N GLY A 254 29.11 11.17 -4.18
CA GLY A 254 30.09 12.26 -4.14
C GLY A 254 31.54 11.78 -4.13
N MET A 255 31.82 10.70 -3.37
CA MET A 255 33.16 10.11 -3.30
C MET A 255 33.60 9.45 -4.61
N LYS A 256 32.69 8.76 -5.31
CA LYS A 256 32.99 8.11 -6.60
C LYS A 256 33.38 9.13 -7.68
N GLY A 257 32.72 10.29 -7.70
CA GLY A 257 33.01 11.37 -8.65
C GLY A 257 34.37 12.06 -8.41
N ARG A 258 34.81 12.17 -7.15
CA ARG A 258 36.15 12.69 -6.84
C ARG A 258 37.26 11.72 -7.25
N ARG A 259 37.08 10.42 -6.99
CA ARG A 259 38.11 9.41 -7.29
C ARG A 259 38.36 9.21 -8.79
N SER A 260 37.34 9.36 -9.64
CA SER A 260 37.50 9.24 -11.10
C SER A 260 38.27 10.43 -11.69
N ARG A 261 38.03 11.66 -11.21
CA ARG A 261 38.76 12.86 -11.65
C ARG A 261 40.26 12.83 -11.32
N SER A 262 40.65 12.20 -10.21
CA SER A 262 42.07 12.07 -9.84
C SER A 262 42.85 11.11 -10.76
N ARG A 263 42.17 10.12 -11.38
CA ARG A 263 42.84 9.12 -12.23
C ARG A 263 43.08 9.60 -13.66
N THR A 264 42.21 10.44 -14.22
CA THR A 264 42.37 10.94 -15.59
C THR A 264 43.43 12.02 -15.73
N ARG A 265 43.71 12.81 -14.68
CA ARG A 265 44.82 13.79 -14.74
C ARG A 265 46.20 13.14 -14.80
N ARG A 266 46.41 11.98 -14.19
CA ARG A 266 47.68 11.24 -14.26
C ARG A 266 47.99 10.60 -15.61
N ARG A 267 47.02 10.49 -16.53
CA ARG A 267 47.23 9.84 -17.84
C ARG A 267 47.57 10.83 -18.96
N LYS A 268 47.53 12.14 -18.71
CA LYS A 268 47.84 13.16 -19.72
C LYS A 268 49.13 13.94 -19.45
N GLU A 269 49.75 13.75 -18.29
CA GLU A 269 51.07 14.29 -17.94
C GLU A 269 52.05 13.13 -17.82
N SER A 270 52.61 12.67 -18.95
CA SER A 270 53.97 12.09 -19.11
C SER A 270 54.07 11.28 -20.41
N PRO A 271 54.65 11.87 -21.47
CA PRO A 271 55.79 11.22 -22.10
C PRO A 271 56.97 12.20 -22.14
N SER A 272 57.63 12.37 -21.01
CA SER A 272 59.00 12.89 -20.94
C SER A 272 59.64 12.26 -19.70
N SER A 273 60.22 11.07 -19.87
CA SER A 273 61.67 10.91 -19.98
C SER A 273 62.40 11.69 -18.89
N SER A 274 62.44 11.14 -17.68
CA SER A 274 63.48 11.41 -16.68
C SER A 274 63.54 10.22 -15.72
N PRO A 275 64.65 9.46 -15.69
CA PRO A 275 64.81 8.34 -14.76
C PRO A 275 64.94 8.88 -13.33
N PRO A 276 64.18 8.36 -12.34
CA PRO A 276 64.33 8.80 -10.97
C PRO A 276 65.61 8.21 -10.37
N LEU A 277 66.58 9.08 -10.16
CA LEU A 277 67.74 8.82 -9.34
C LEU A 277 67.30 8.51 -7.91
N ARG A 278 67.49 7.24 -7.53
CA ARG A 278 68.14 6.75 -6.31
C ARG A 278 68.21 7.75 -5.14
N SER A 279 67.42 7.47 -4.08
CA SER A 279 67.78 7.44 -2.63
C SER A 279 66.53 7.73 -1.77
N PRO A 280 66.50 7.43 -0.44
CA PRO A 280 67.24 6.47 0.39
C PRO A 280 66.30 5.55 1.23
N PRO A 281 66.81 4.49 1.88
CA PRO A 281 66.03 3.68 2.84
C PRO A 281 65.90 4.44 4.16
N ARG A 282 64.68 4.75 4.61
CA ARG A 282 64.47 5.31 5.96
C ARG A 282 63.25 4.73 6.67
N SER A 283 63.59 4.15 7.83
CA SER A 283 62.82 3.92 9.04
C SER A 283 61.53 3.10 8.93
N SER A 284 61.70 1.82 9.24
CA SER A 284 60.88 1.08 10.19
C SER A 284 60.39 1.95 11.36
N GLY A 285 59.30 2.67 11.15
CA GLY A 285 58.53 3.33 12.19
C GLY A 285 57.62 2.31 12.83
N ALA A 286 57.90 1.98 14.09
CA ALA A 286 57.13 1.15 14.98
C ALA A 286 55.61 1.41 14.85
N GLY A 287 54.88 0.40 14.40
CA GLY A 287 53.43 0.41 14.42
C GLY A 287 52.92 0.37 15.88
N PRO A 288 51.90 1.15 16.23
CA PRO A 288 51.31 1.11 17.55
C PRO A 288 50.61 -0.24 17.77
N ASP A 289 50.95 -0.91 18.88
CA ASP A 289 50.36 -2.16 19.33
C ASP A 289 48.82 -2.11 19.40
N PRO A 290 48.08 -2.98 18.67
CA PRO A 290 46.62 -3.00 18.69
C PRO A 290 45.99 -3.59 19.97
N LYS A 291 46.78 -3.88 21.02
CA LYS A 291 46.30 -4.59 22.22
C LYS A 291 45.80 -3.69 23.37
N LYS A 292 45.90 -2.36 23.29
CA LYS A 292 45.53 -1.46 24.40
C LYS A 292 44.14 -0.79 24.30
N ALA A 293 43.33 -1.09 23.29
CA ALA A 293 42.03 -0.45 23.07
C ALA A 293 40.80 -1.19 23.67
N ALA A 294 41.00 -2.27 24.44
CA ALA A 294 39.90 -3.09 24.95
C ALA A 294 39.35 -2.68 26.34
N SER A 295 39.97 -1.72 27.05
CA SER A 295 39.66 -1.46 28.48
C SER A 295 38.77 -0.25 28.78
N ALA A 296 38.36 0.55 27.79
CA ALA A 296 37.61 1.80 28.02
C ALA A 296 36.12 1.72 27.69
N ARG A 297 35.51 0.53 27.76
CA ARG A 297 34.05 0.40 27.73
C ARG A 297 33.53 0.56 29.15
N GLY A 298 33.09 1.76 29.48
CA GLY A 298 32.36 2.04 30.72
C GLY A 298 31.14 1.12 30.89
N PRO A 299 30.59 1.05 32.12
CA PRO A 299 29.48 0.17 32.46
C PRO A 299 28.31 0.37 31.48
N ARG A 300 27.83 -0.74 30.91
CA ARG A 300 26.68 -0.71 30.00
C ARG A 300 25.47 -0.14 30.77
N PRO A 301 24.74 0.84 30.21
CA PRO A 301 23.49 1.29 30.81
C PRO A 301 22.54 0.09 30.87
N GLN A 302 22.07 -0.23 32.08
CA GLN A 302 21.08 -1.28 32.31
C GLN A 302 19.85 -0.99 31.46
N THR A 303 19.39 -2.00 30.75
CA THR A 303 18.17 -1.89 29.96
C THR A 303 16.97 -1.88 30.90
N LEU A 304 15.94 -1.13 30.54
CA LEU A 304 14.70 -0.95 31.32
C LEU A 304 13.99 -2.27 31.68
N LEU A 305 14.37 -3.38 31.05
CA LEU A 305 13.84 -4.72 31.28
C LEU A 305 14.42 -5.39 32.54
N GLU A 306 15.61 -4.99 32.99
CA GLU A 306 16.23 -5.51 34.22
C GLU A 306 15.79 -4.76 35.49
N ARG A 307 15.09 -3.62 35.36
CA ARG A 307 14.71 -2.78 36.49
C ARG A 307 13.35 -3.14 37.13
N PHE A 308 12.60 -4.05 36.52
CA PHE A 308 11.26 -4.43 36.97
C PHE A 308 11.05 -5.95 36.99
N GLY A 309 12.05 -6.67 37.51
CA GLY A 309 11.83 -8.01 38.07
C GLY A 309 11.15 -7.90 39.42
#